data_AF-A0A2D9B877-F1
#
_entry.id   AF-A0A2D9B877-F1
#
_cell.length_a   1.000
_cell.length_b   1.000
_cell.length_c   1.000
_cell.angle_alpha   90.00
_cell.angle_beta   90.00
_cell.angle_gamma   90.00
#
_symmetry.space_group_name_H-M   'P 1'
#
loop_
_entity.id
_entity.type
_entity.pdbx_description
1 polymer ?
#
loop_
_entity_poly.entity_id
_entity_poly.type
_entity_poly.pdbx_seq_one_letter_code
_entity_poly.pdbx_strand_id
1 'polypeptide(L)'
;MSSLKVVFIFIFILTAPVVYSQNSEIDSLILELKGHPTKDTIRVGILYDLAFTTFYKDEALTNTYLEEAETISTNLSFNKGLAGINYMRGILASRKSNFKESNTYFKEALTLFESIEDRKGVASINNGLGINFYKQGEHKEALYYFNKSIKFYDSIQDTHNLIAGLLNT
;
A
#
# COMPACT_ATOMS: atom_id res chain seq x y z
N MET A 1 50.98 49.85 -5.54
CA MET A 1 49.80 49.92 -4.64
C MET A 1 48.63 49.41 -5.44
N SER A 2 48.31 48.11 -5.32
CA SER A 2 47.11 47.61 -4.59
C SER A 2 45.81 48.13 -5.24
N SER A 3 44.89 47.31 -5.75
CA SER A 3 44.36 46.09 -5.15
C SER A 3 43.46 45.31 -6.13
N LEU A 4 43.62 43.99 -6.09
CA LEU A 4 42.71 42.92 -6.52
C LEU A 4 41.24 43.19 -6.14
N LYS A 5 40.26 42.99 -7.06
CA LYS A 5 38.85 42.75 -6.72
C LYS A 5 38.18 41.75 -7.68
N VAL A 6 38.27 40.49 -7.25
CA VAL A 6 37.28 39.39 -7.25
C VAL A 6 36.19 39.41 -8.35
N VAL A 7 36.29 38.40 -9.22
CA VAL A 7 35.24 37.86 -10.08
C VAL A 7 34.13 37.22 -9.23
N PHE A 8 32.87 37.61 -9.43
CA PHE A 8 31.71 36.86 -8.93
C PHE A 8 31.03 36.14 -10.10
N ILE A 9 31.33 34.85 -10.25
CA ILE A 9 30.53 33.92 -11.05
C ILE A 9 29.34 33.54 -10.17
N PHE A 10 28.13 33.99 -10.53
CA PHE A 10 26.91 33.42 -9.98
C PHE A 10 26.66 32.05 -10.64
N ILE A 11 27.21 31.00 -10.03
CA ILE A 11 26.75 29.62 -10.28
C ILE A 11 25.38 29.51 -9.64
N PHE A 12 24.32 29.55 -10.45
CA PHE A 12 22.97 29.19 -10.03
C PHE A 12 22.97 27.68 -9.80
N ILE A 13 23.18 27.26 -8.56
CA ILE A 13 23.00 25.86 -8.15
C ILE A 13 21.49 25.59 -8.19
N LEU A 14 21.02 25.06 -9.31
CA LEU A 14 19.72 24.41 -9.45
C LEU A 14 19.76 23.07 -8.69
N THR A 15 19.67 23.12 -7.36
CA THR A 15 19.17 21.97 -6.60
C THR A 15 17.65 22.03 -6.64
N ALA A 16 17.05 21.58 -7.75
CA ALA A 16 15.65 21.19 -7.70
C ALA A 16 15.58 19.93 -6.81
N PRO A 17 14.88 19.97 -5.66
CA PRO A 17 14.76 18.78 -4.84
C PRO A 17 13.89 17.75 -5.57
N VAL A 18 14.16 16.48 -5.30
CA VAL A 18 13.63 15.23 -5.92
C VAL A 18 12.10 15.04 -5.72
N VAL A 19 11.32 16.10 -5.57
CA VAL A 19 9.89 16.09 -5.24
C VAL A 19 9.00 15.79 -6.46
N TYR A 20 9.54 15.85 -7.69
CA TYR A 20 8.75 15.70 -8.91
C TYR A 20 8.25 14.28 -9.21
N SER A 21 8.85 13.23 -8.63
CA SER A 21 8.52 11.84 -8.99
C SER A 21 7.30 11.25 -8.29
N GLN A 22 6.94 11.73 -7.08
CA GLN A 22 5.82 11.15 -6.31
C GLN A 22 4.47 11.81 -6.62
N ASN A 23 4.49 13.07 -7.06
CA ASN A 23 3.26 13.74 -7.48
C ASN A 23 2.82 13.25 -8.86
N SER A 24 3.77 12.88 -9.74
CA SER A 24 3.45 12.34 -11.06
C SER A 24 2.66 11.03 -11.02
N GLU A 25 2.90 10.17 -10.02
CA GLU A 25 2.14 8.91 -9.86
C GLU A 25 0.68 9.18 -9.46
N ILE A 26 0.46 10.03 -8.45
CA ILE A 26 -0.89 10.43 -8.02
C ILE A 26 -1.64 11.09 -9.17
N ASP A 27 -1.00 12.01 -9.89
CA ASP A 27 -1.60 12.71 -11.02
C ASP A 27 -2.00 11.73 -12.14
N SER A 28 -1.16 10.73 -12.41
CA SER A 28 -1.44 9.66 -13.38
C SER A 28 -2.66 8.84 -12.96
N LEU A 29 -2.72 8.39 -11.70
CA LEU A 29 -3.84 7.61 -11.18
C LEU A 29 -5.14 8.42 -11.15
N ILE A 30 -5.09 9.72 -10.85
CA ILE A 30 -6.26 10.60 -10.92
C ILE A 30 -6.77 10.72 -12.37
N LEU A 31 -5.86 10.82 -13.33
CA LEU A 31 -6.23 10.88 -14.75
C LEU A 31 -6.88 9.57 -15.20
N GLU A 32 -6.31 8.42 -14.81
CA GLU A 32 -6.86 7.10 -15.07
C GLU A 32 -8.26 6.94 -14.45
N LEU A 33 -8.42 7.35 -13.20
CA LEU A 33 -9.71 7.34 -12.50
C LEU A 33 -10.77 8.17 -13.22
N LYS A 34 -10.39 9.34 -13.75
CA LYS A 34 -11.29 10.22 -14.53
C LYS A 34 -11.62 9.62 -15.90
N GLY A 35 -10.65 8.95 -16.52
CA GLY A 35 -10.83 8.25 -17.79
C GLY A 35 -11.68 6.98 -17.69
N HIS A 36 -11.88 6.45 -16.47
CA HIS A 36 -12.57 5.19 -16.23
C HIS A 36 -13.82 5.37 -15.34
N PRO A 37 -14.93 5.96 -15.84
CA PRO A 37 -16.13 6.22 -15.05
C PRO A 37 -16.93 4.95 -14.70
N THR A 38 -16.62 3.82 -15.33
CA THR A 38 -17.30 2.54 -15.13
C THR A 38 -17.08 2.04 -13.71
N LYS A 39 -18.15 1.66 -13.01
CA LYS A 39 -18.11 1.12 -11.64
C LYS A 39 -17.83 -0.38 -11.65
N ASP A 40 -16.61 -0.74 -12.01
CA ASP A 40 -16.13 -2.13 -12.08
C ASP A 40 -14.92 -2.37 -11.14
N THR A 41 -14.35 -3.56 -11.22
CA THR A 41 -13.20 -3.96 -10.39
C THR A 41 -11.91 -3.23 -10.78
N ILE A 42 -11.79 -2.71 -12.00
CA ILE A 42 -10.64 -1.89 -12.43
C ILE A 42 -10.69 -0.56 -11.69
N ARG A 43 -11.85 0.08 -11.63
CA ARG A 43 -12.05 1.32 -10.86
C ARG A 43 -11.70 1.13 -9.38
N VAL A 44 -12.11 0.00 -8.79
CA VAL A 44 -11.75 -0.35 -7.40
C VAL A 44 -10.23 -0.44 -7.24
N GLY A 45 -9.52 -1.05 -8.19
CA GLY A 45 -8.06 -1.10 -8.19
C GLY A 45 -7.43 0.30 -8.18
N ILE A 46 -7.85 1.17 -9.10
CA ILE A 46 -7.32 2.54 -9.19
C ILE A 46 -7.59 3.33 -7.90
N LEU A 47 -8.80 3.22 -7.34
CA LEU A 47 -9.15 3.87 -6.06
C LEU A 47 -8.31 3.34 -4.89
N TYR A 48 -8.06 2.03 -4.86
CA TYR A 48 -7.20 1.41 -3.86
C TYR A 48 -5.75 1.92 -3.98
N ASP A 49 -5.20 1.99 -5.19
CA ASP A 49 -3.83 2.46 -5.44
C ASP A 49 -3.69 3.95 -5.08
N LEU A 50 -4.71 4.75 -5.38
CA LEU A 50 -4.79 6.14 -4.91
C LEU A 50 -4.79 6.21 -3.38
N ALA A 51 -5.65 5.45 -2.71
CA ALA A 51 -5.67 5.39 -1.24
C ALA A 51 -4.31 4.97 -0.67
N PHE A 52 -3.66 3.97 -1.27
CA PHE A 52 -2.33 3.50 -0.87
C PHE A 52 -1.24 4.54 -1.11
N THR A 53 -1.38 5.41 -2.09
CA THR A 53 -0.38 6.44 -2.38
C THR A 53 -0.61 7.71 -1.56
N THR A 54 -1.87 8.01 -1.19
CA THR A 54 -2.23 9.23 -0.46
C THR A 54 -2.24 9.09 1.05
N PHE A 55 -2.28 7.88 1.63
CA PHE A 55 -2.51 7.72 3.07
C PHE A 55 -1.53 8.45 3.99
N TYR A 56 -0.26 8.61 3.60
CA TYR A 56 0.72 9.39 4.37
C TYR A 56 0.56 10.91 4.21
N LYS A 57 -0.07 11.36 3.12
CA LYS A 57 -0.14 12.76 2.69
C LYS A 57 -1.47 13.41 3.06
N ASP A 58 -2.58 12.74 2.75
CA ASP A 58 -3.94 13.25 2.92
C ASP A 58 -4.87 12.11 3.32
N GLU A 59 -5.20 12.05 4.60
CA GLU A 59 -6.10 11.02 5.12
C GLU A 59 -7.56 11.23 4.69
N ALA A 60 -8.00 12.49 4.55
CA ALA A 60 -9.37 12.77 4.15
C ALA A 60 -9.63 12.26 2.73
N LEU A 61 -8.71 12.56 1.82
CA LEU A 61 -8.76 12.08 0.44
C LEU A 61 -8.66 10.55 0.36
N THR A 62 -7.77 9.96 1.17
CA THR A 62 -7.65 8.49 1.28
C THR A 62 -8.97 7.86 1.68
N ASN A 63 -9.67 8.41 2.68
CA ASN A 63 -10.97 7.91 3.11
C ASN A 63 -12.02 8.05 2.01
N THR A 64 -12.04 9.16 1.26
CA THR A 64 -12.94 9.33 0.11
C THR A 64 -12.74 8.22 -0.94
N TYR A 65 -11.50 7.89 -1.27
CA TYR A 65 -11.22 6.81 -2.23
C TYR A 65 -11.65 5.43 -1.70
N LEU A 66 -11.41 5.15 -0.42
CA LEU A 66 -11.83 3.91 0.22
C LEU A 66 -13.35 3.76 0.28
N GLU A 67 -14.09 4.82 0.57
CA GLU A 67 -15.56 4.83 0.59
C GLU A 67 -16.17 4.55 -0.79
N GLU A 68 -15.61 5.17 -1.84
CA GLU A 68 -16.05 4.90 -3.20
C GLU A 68 -15.73 3.45 -3.60
N ALA A 69 -14.51 2.98 -3.32
CA ALA A 69 -14.09 1.62 -3.60
C ALA A 69 -14.95 0.58 -2.86
N GLU A 70 -15.35 0.86 -1.62
CA GLU A 70 -16.22 0.00 -0.81
C GLU A 70 -17.63 -0.07 -1.39
N THR A 71 -18.17 1.07 -1.80
CA THR A 71 -19.50 1.13 -2.43
C THR A 71 -19.53 0.27 -3.68
N ILE A 72 -18.52 0.40 -4.55
CA ILE A 72 -18.43 -0.39 -5.78
C ILE A 72 -18.21 -1.87 -5.44
N SER A 73 -17.28 -2.18 -4.53
CA SER A 73 -16.95 -3.57 -4.17
C SER A 73 -18.14 -4.29 -3.54
N THR A 74 -18.93 -3.61 -2.71
CA THR A 74 -20.15 -4.15 -2.11
C THR A 74 -21.19 -4.47 -3.18
N ASN A 75 -21.44 -3.53 -4.09
CA ASN A 75 -22.42 -3.73 -5.18
C ASN A 75 -22.03 -4.89 -6.11
N LEU A 76 -20.74 -5.12 -6.31
CA LEU A 76 -20.21 -6.18 -7.16
C LEU A 76 -19.98 -7.51 -6.39
N SER A 77 -20.19 -7.55 -5.07
CA SER A 77 -19.75 -8.66 -4.21
C SER A 77 -18.26 -9.01 -4.41
N PHE A 78 -17.43 -7.99 -4.62
CA PHE A 78 -16.01 -8.13 -4.93
C PHE A 78 -15.17 -8.24 -3.64
N ASN A 79 -15.06 -9.47 -3.12
CA ASN A 79 -14.37 -9.75 -1.86
C ASN A 79 -12.91 -9.29 -1.82
N LYS A 80 -12.19 -9.35 -2.94
CA LYS A 80 -10.79 -8.87 -3.00
C LYS A 80 -10.68 -7.37 -2.76
N GLY A 81 -11.62 -6.57 -3.32
CA GLY A 81 -11.70 -5.14 -3.07
C GLY A 81 -11.99 -4.84 -1.60
N LEU A 82 -13.01 -5.50 -1.04
CA LEU A 82 -13.36 -5.38 0.38
C LEU A 82 -12.21 -5.75 1.32
N ALA A 83 -11.44 -6.80 0.97
CA ALA A 83 -10.26 -7.20 1.73
C ALA A 83 -9.17 -6.12 1.71
N GLY A 84 -8.87 -5.57 0.53
CA GLY A 84 -7.93 -4.44 0.38
C GLY A 84 -8.37 -3.22 1.17
N ILE A 85 -9.64 -2.85 1.11
CA ILE A 85 -10.17 -1.67 1.83
C ILE A 85 -10.00 -1.84 3.34
N ASN A 86 -10.36 -3.00 3.89
CA ASN A 86 -10.16 -3.28 5.31
C ASN A 86 -8.67 -3.32 5.68
N TYR A 87 -7.80 -3.83 4.80
CA TYR A 87 -6.36 -3.72 5.01
C TYR A 87 -5.90 -2.27 5.13
N MET A 88 -6.34 -1.38 4.24
CA MET A 88 -5.98 0.05 4.28
C MET A 88 -6.51 0.75 5.54
N ARG A 89 -7.74 0.47 5.96
CA ARG A 89 -8.29 0.97 7.23
C ARG A 89 -7.48 0.48 8.43
N GLY A 90 -7.04 -0.77 8.41
CA GLY A 90 -6.14 -1.32 9.40
C GLY A 90 -4.81 -0.55 9.48
N ILE A 91 -4.21 -0.20 8.34
CA ILE A 91 -2.99 0.62 8.28
C ILE A 91 -3.24 2.02 8.86
N LEU A 92 -4.34 2.68 8.46
CA LEU A 92 -4.70 4.01 8.96
C LEU A 92 -4.87 4.02 10.48
N ALA A 93 -5.59 3.05 11.04
CA ALA A 93 -5.75 2.89 12.49
C ALA A 93 -4.41 2.63 13.19
N SER A 94 -3.53 1.79 12.61
CA SER A 94 -2.17 1.53 13.13
C SER A 94 -1.30 2.79 13.17
N ARG A 95 -1.44 3.68 12.18
CA ARG A 95 -0.71 4.95 12.16
C ARG A 95 -1.15 5.90 13.26
N LYS A 96 -2.42 5.85 13.63
CA LYS A 96 -2.98 6.58 14.78
C LYS A 96 -2.71 5.89 16.13
N SER A 97 -1.93 4.81 16.14
CA SER A 97 -1.70 3.95 17.30
C SER A 97 -2.99 3.34 17.89
N ASN A 98 -4.08 3.30 17.12
CA ASN A 98 -5.31 2.62 17.50
C ASN A 98 -5.21 1.13 17.12
N PHE A 99 -4.35 0.40 17.84
CA PHE A 99 -4.04 -1.00 17.53
C PHE A 99 -5.25 -1.92 17.66
N LYS A 100 -6.18 -1.61 18.56
CA LYS A 100 -7.42 -2.39 18.73
C LYS A 100 -8.27 -2.35 17.45
N GLU A 101 -8.54 -1.16 16.94
CA GLU A 101 -9.30 -0.97 15.69
C GLU A 101 -8.53 -1.53 14.49
N SER A 102 -7.22 -1.29 14.44
CA SER A 102 -6.35 -1.84 13.39
C SER A 102 -6.44 -3.37 13.31
N ASN A 103 -6.40 -4.04 14.47
CA ASN A 103 -6.49 -5.50 14.53
C ASN A 103 -7.89 -6.01 14.11
N THR A 104 -8.97 -5.28 14.40
CA THR A 104 -10.32 -5.61 13.90
C THR A 104 -10.33 -5.59 12.38
N TYR A 105 -9.89 -4.49 11.76
CA TYR A 105 -9.85 -4.36 10.31
C TYR A 105 -8.93 -5.40 9.64
N PHE A 106 -7.75 -5.65 10.22
CA PHE A 106 -6.85 -6.70 9.73
C PHE A 106 -7.47 -8.09 9.82
N LYS A 107 -8.25 -8.40 10.86
CA LYS A 107 -8.95 -9.69 10.98
C LYS A 107 -10.04 -9.86 9.92
N GLU A 108 -10.80 -8.80 9.65
CA GLU A 108 -11.82 -8.78 8.58
C GLU A 108 -11.18 -8.98 7.20
N ALA A 109 -10.11 -8.23 6.91
CA ALA A 109 -9.35 -8.38 5.67
C ALA A 109 -8.73 -9.78 5.53
N LEU A 110 -8.18 -10.34 6.61
CA LEU A 110 -7.62 -11.69 6.63
C LEU A 110 -8.65 -12.74 6.24
N THR A 111 -9.82 -12.70 6.88
CA THR A 111 -10.92 -13.62 6.61
C THR A 111 -11.32 -13.59 5.14
N LEU A 112 -11.42 -12.39 4.55
CA LEU A 112 -11.74 -12.22 3.15
C LEU A 112 -10.62 -12.76 2.24
N PHE A 113 -9.36 -12.40 2.49
CA PHE A 113 -8.22 -12.88 1.70
C PHE A 113 -8.06 -14.40 1.77
N GLU A 114 -8.28 -15.02 2.94
CA GLU A 114 -8.29 -16.47 3.10
C GLU A 114 -9.42 -17.11 2.28
N SER A 115 -10.64 -16.55 2.32
CA SER A 115 -11.80 -17.07 1.57
C SER A 115 -11.63 -17.09 0.05
N ILE A 116 -10.78 -16.19 -0.48
CA ILE A 116 -10.49 -16.09 -1.92
C ILE A 116 -9.11 -16.66 -2.28
N GLU A 117 -8.46 -17.33 -1.33
CA GLU A 117 -7.14 -17.95 -1.48
C GLU A 117 -6.03 -16.97 -1.91
N ASP A 118 -6.16 -15.67 -1.60
CA ASP A 118 -5.15 -14.66 -1.92
C ASP A 118 -4.00 -14.69 -0.90
N ARG A 119 -3.03 -15.55 -1.18
CA ARG A 119 -1.84 -15.72 -0.33
C ARG A 119 -1.02 -14.45 -0.17
N LYS A 120 -1.00 -13.56 -1.17
CA LYS A 120 -0.28 -12.28 -1.08
C LYS A 120 -1.01 -11.34 -0.11
N GLY A 121 -2.34 -11.26 -0.20
CA GLY A 121 -3.17 -10.54 0.75
C GLY A 121 -2.97 -11.03 2.19
N VAL A 122 -3.01 -12.35 2.40
CA VAL A 122 -2.73 -12.98 3.71
C VAL A 122 -1.34 -12.59 4.24
N ALA A 123 -0.31 -12.62 3.41
CA ALA A 123 1.04 -12.21 3.80
C ALA A 123 1.07 -10.73 4.23
N SER A 124 0.45 -9.84 3.45
CA SER A 124 0.36 -8.40 3.76
C SER A 124 -0.34 -8.11 5.09
N ILE A 125 -1.41 -8.85 5.43
CA ILE A 125 -2.06 -8.74 6.76
C ILE A 125 -1.09 -9.17 7.85
N ASN A 126 -0.42 -10.33 7.70
CA ASN A 126 0.52 -10.82 8.70
C ASN A 126 1.66 -9.82 8.93
N ASN A 127 2.16 -9.18 7.87
CA ASN A 127 3.14 -8.10 8.01
C ASN A 127 2.56 -6.90 8.78
N GLY A 128 1.33 -6.48 8.47
CA GLY A 128 0.63 -5.39 9.19
C GLY A 128 0.46 -5.68 10.69
N LEU A 129 0.04 -6.90 11.03
CA LEU A 129 -0.05 -7.36 12.42
C LEU A 129 1.32 -7.37 13.10
N GLY A 130 2.36 -7.85 12.42
CA GLY A 130 3.73 -7.80 12.92
C GLY A 130 4.19 -6.39 13.27
N ILE A 131 3.88 -5.42 12.40
CA ILE A 131 4.17 -3.99 12.64
C ILE A 131 3.40 -3.47 13.86
N ASN A 132 2.13 -3.84 14.04
CA ASN A 132 1.33 -3.44 15.21
C ASN A 132 1.95 -3.95 16.51
N PHE A 133 2.28 -5.24 16.58
CA PHE A 133 2.93 -5.82 17.76
C PHE A 133 4.31 -5.20 18.02
N TYR A 134 5.08 -4.95 16.97
CA TYR A 134 6.38 -4.30 17.08
C TYR A 134 6.26 -2.90 17.69
N LYS A 135 5.30 -2.08 17.22
CA LYS A 135 5.06 -0.73 17.75
C LYS A 135 4.59 -0.73 19.21
N GLN A 136 3.98 -1.83 19.68
CA GLN A 136 3.57 -2.01 21.07
C GLN A 136 4.70 -2.55 21.97
N GLY A 137 5.87 -2.88 21.42
CA GLY A 137 6.98 -3.50 22.16
C GLY A 137 6.85 -5.02 22.34
N GLU A 138 5.83 -5.63 21.74
CA GLU A 138 5.56 -7.07 21.78
C GLU A 138 6.39 -7.78 20.69
N HIS A 139 7.70 -7.81 20.90
CA HIS A 139 8.65 -8.25 19.87
C HIS A 139 8.52 -9.75 19.51
N LYS A 140 8.08 -10.60 20.44
CA LYS A 140 7.92 -12.05 20.18
C LYS A 140 6.74 -12.30 19.23
N GLU A 141 5.62 -11.63 19.50
CA GLU A 141 4.41 -11.64 18.71
C GLU A 141 4.68 -11.04 17.33
N ALA A 142 5.39 -9.90 17.28
CA ALA A 142 5.81 -9.29 16.04
C ALA A 142 6.60 -10.26 15.15
N LEU A 143 7.63 -10.91 15.71
CA LEU A 143 8.45 -11.88 14.99
C LEU A 143 7.63 -13.08 14.50
N TYR A 144 6.67 -13.55 15.30
CA TYR A 144 5.75 -14.61 14.89
C TYR A 144 4.96 -14.24 13.63
N TYR A 145 4.37 -13.05 13.60
CA TYR A 145 3.59 -12.58 12.45
C TYR A 145 4.47 -12.24 11.23
N PHE A 146 5.66 -11.65 11.43
CA PHE A 146 6.61 -11.47 10.34
C PHE A 146 7.05 -12.80 9.71
N ASN A 147 7.33 -13.81 10.53
CA ASN A 147 7.68 -15.15 10.02
C ASN A 147 6.52 -15.80 9.26
N LYS A 148 5.27 -15.59 9.68
CA LYS A 148 4.11 -16.02 8.89
C LYS A 148 4.09 -15.35 7.52
N SER A 149 4.30 -14.03 7.47
CA SER A 149 4.36 -13.29 6.21
C SER A 149 5.46 -13.80 5.28
N ILE A 150 6.67 -14.04 5.79
CA ILE A 150 7.83 -14.49 5.00
C ILE A 150 7.57 -15.86 4.37
N LYS A 151 7.06 -16.83 5.15
CA LYS A 151 6.77 -18.18 4.64
C LYS A 151 5.84 -18.19 3.43
N PHE A 152 4.92 -17.22 3.35
CA PHE A 152 4.05 -17.09 2.18
C PHE A 152 4.81 -16.56 0.97
N TYR A 153 5.68 -15.55 1.13
CA TYR A 153 6.49 -15.04 0.04
C TYR A 153 7.49 -16.08 -0.50
N ASP A 154 8.12 -16.85 0.39
CA ASP A 154 9.03 -17.95 -0.01
C ASP A 154 8.26 -19.02 -0.80
N SER A 155 7.06 -19.41 -0.35
CA SER A 155 6.24 -20.41 -1.07
C SER A 155 5.80 -19.97 -2.48
N ILE A 156 5.65 -18.65 -2.69
CA ILE A 156 5.33 -18.07 -4.00
C ILE A 156 6.57 -18.11 -4.91
N GLN A 157 7.75 -17.84 -4.36
CA GLN A 157 9.00 -17.88 -5.12
C GLN A 157 9.36 -19.31 -5.53
N ASP A 158 9.19 -20.28 -4.62
CA ASP A 158 9.41 -21.69 -4.91
C ASP A 158 8.47 -22.22 -6.01
N THR A 159 7.20 -21.83 -5.99
CA THR A 159 6.24 -22.22 -7.04
C THR A 159 6.57 -21.58 -8.38
N HIS A 160 6.99 -20.32 -8.41
CA HIS A 160 7.42 -19.67 -9.66
C HIS A 160 8.66 -20.35 -10.26
N ASN A 161 9.65 -20.69 -9.42
CA ASN A 161 10.85 -21.42 -9.83
C ASN A 161 10.51 -22.82 -10.38
N LEU A 162 9.56 -23.53 -9.75
CA LEU A 162 9.09 -24.83 -10.24
C LEU A 162 8.42 -24.72 -11.62
N ILE A 163 7.54 -23.74 -11.82
CA ILE A 163 6.86 -23.52 -13.10
C ILE A 163 7.87 -23.13 -14.18
N ALA A 164 8.81 -22.23 -13.89
CA ALA A 164 9.87 -21.86 -14.82
C ALA A 164 10.77 -23.05 -15.18
N GLY A 165 11.01 -23.98 -14.25
CA GLY A 165 11.72 -25.23 -14.52
C GLY A 165 10.97 -26.18 -15.46
N LEU A 166 9.64 -26.26 -15.35
CA LEU A 166 8.80 -27.13 -16.18
C LEU A 166 8.49 -26.57 -17.58
N LEU A 167 8.58 -25.26 -17.77
CA LEU A 167 8.35 -24.60 -19.07
C LEU A 167 9.60 -24.55 -19.96
N ASN A 168 10.78 -24.85 -19.41
CA ASN A 168 12.07 -24.83 -20.12
C ASN A 168 12.53 -26.24 -20.55
N THR A 169 11.63 -27.22 -20.61
CA THR A 169 11.85 -28.60 -21.09
C THR A 169 10.85 -28.95 -22.18
#